data_AF-A0A7X6X3K8-F1
#
_entry.id   AF-A0A7X6X3K8-F1
#
_cell.length_a   1.000
_cell.length_b   1.000
_cell.length_c   1.000
_cell.angle_alpha   90.00
_cell.angle_beta   90.00
_cell.angle_gamma   90.00
#
_symmetry.space_group_name_H-M   'P 1'
#
loop_
_entity.id
_entity.type
_entity.pdbx_description
1 polymer ?
#
loop_
_entity_poly.entity_id
_entity_poly.type
_entity_poly.pdbx_seq_one_letter_code
_entity_poly.pdbx_strand_id
1 'polypeptide(L)'
;NNVETLANIPFLIRFGPEKFASMGTKESRGTKVFALAGSVKNTGLVEVPLGTTLREIIFDIGGGIKDNKQFKGVLIGGPSGGCLSEQFLDLPIDYDLAKVGAMMGSGGLIVLDETTCMVELARYFLSFTCQESCGKCTPCREGTTRLLEILERIVEGKGEEGDLKRLESLSQNIIDTSLCGLGQSAPNPVLAALRYFRPEYEMHVRKKICPAGVCKALLNFKILAEKCKACGLCRKHCPVGAITGAKRQPHRIDPEKCDQCGLCLEKCPFQAIIKG
;
A
#
# COMPACT_ATOMS: atom_id res chain seq x y z
N ASN A 1 -22.40 -15.02 -12.25
CA ASN A 1 -22.23 -15.43 -10.83
C ASN A 1 -20.78 -15.81 -10.59
N ASN A 2 -20.20 -15.42 -9.45
CA ASN A 2 -18.85 -15.84 -9.05
C ASN A 2 -18.87 -17.32 -8.60
N VAL A 3 -17.72 -18.00 -8.67
CA VAL A 3 -17.57 -19.40 -8.22
C VAL A 3 -17.92 -19.56 -6.74
N GLU A 4 -17.50 -18.65 -5.87
CA GLU A 4 -17.83 -18.65 -4.43
C GLU A 4 -19.35 -18.65 -4.22
N THR A 5 -20.07 -17.82 -4.96
CA THR A 5 -21.54 -17.75 -4.90
C THR A 5 -22.18 -19.09 -5.28
N LEU A 6 -21.70 -19.72 -6.35
CA LEU A 6 -22.23 -21.00 -6.83
C LEU A 6 -21.85 -22.16 -5.88
N ALA A 7 -20.66 -22.11 -5.28
CA ALA A 7 -20.18 -23.10 -4.32
C ALA A 7 -21.01 -23.15 -3.03
N ASN A 8 -21.70 -22.06 -2.68
CA ASN A 8 -22.61 -22.02 -1.53
C ASN A 8 -23.97 -22.70 -1.81
N ILE A 9 -24.37 -22.88 -3.07
CA ILE A 9 -25.68 -23.45 -3.44
C ILE A 9 -25.87 -24.89 -2.93
N PRO A 10 -24.90 -25.82 -3.09
CA PRO A 10 -25.04 -27.17 -2.54
C PRO A 10 -25.23 -27.20 -1.02
N PHE A 11 -24.57 -26.31 -0.28
CA PHE A 11 -24.76 -26.20 1.17
C PHE A 11 -26.17 -25.74 1.53
N LEU A 12 -26.67 -24.71 0.82
CA LEU A 12 -28.04 -24.19 1.00
C LEU A 12 -29.11 -25.26 0.74
N ILE A 13 -28.95 -26.04 -0.33
CA ILE A 13 -29.89 -27.12 -0.67
C ILE A 13 -29.83 -28.25 0.36
N ARG A 14 -28.63 -28.63 0.80
CA ARG A 14 -28.44 -29.77 1.71
C ARG A 14 -28.87 -29.49 3.14
N PHE A 15 -28.61 -28.28 3.64
CA PHE A 15 -28.76 -27.95 5.06
C PHE A 15 -29.81 -26.88 5.36
N GLY A 16 -30.48 -26.36 4.33
CA GLY A 16 -31.48 -25.31 4.45
C GLY A 16 -30.86 -23.90 4.52
N PRO A 17 -31.57 -22.89 3.98
CA PRO A 17 -31.10 -21.50 3.99
C PRO A 17 -30.99 -20.92 5.40
N GLU A 18 -31.75 -21.42 6.38
CA GLU A 18 -31.74 -20.95 7.76
C GLU A 18 -30.39 -21.22 8.43
N LYS A 19 -29.76 -22.37 8.13
CA LYS A 19 -28.44 -22.70 8.66
C LYS A 19 -27.37 -21.78 8.09
N PHE A 20 -27.42 -21.48 6.80
CA PHE A 20 -26.51 -20.50 6.20
C PHE A 20 -26.72 -19.10 6.79
N ALA A 21 -27.98 -18.70 6.98
CA ALA A 21 -28.34 -17.43 7.58
C ALA A 21 -28.03 -17.33 9.09
N SER A 22 -27.81 -18.45 9.78
CA SER A 22 -27.37 -18.44 11.18
C SER A 22 -25.92 -17.98 11.35
N MET A 23 -25.13 -18.01 10.27
CA MET A 23 -23.79 -17.43 10.20
C MET A 23 -23.87 -16.01 9.65
N GLY A 24 -22.93 -15.16 10.03
CA GLY A 24 -22.89 -13.78 9.55
C GLY A 24 -23.54 -12.77 10.48
N THR A 25 -23.68 -11.53 10.00
CA THR A 25 -24.49 -10.50 10.65
C THR A 25 -25.93 -10.54 10.15
N LYS A 26 -26.81 -9.72 10.76
CA LYS A 26 -28.21 -9.64 10.35
C LYS A 26 -28.37 -9.25 8.87
N GLU A 27 -27.56 -8.29 8.43
CA GLU A 27 -27.57 -7.71 7.08
C GLU A 27 -26.66 -8.47 6.11
N SER A 28 -25.62 -9.15 6.61
CA SER A 28 -24.63 -9.88 5.80
C SER A 28 -24.51 -11.33 6.28
N ARG A 29 -25.31 -12.21 5.67
CA ARG A 29 -25.48 -13.62 6.06
C ARG A 29 -24.46 -14.54 5.40
N GLY A 30 -24.06 -15.59 6.10
CA GLY A 30 -23.17 -16.63 5.61
C GLY A 30 -21.69 -16.41 5.90
N THR A 31 -20.86 -17.07 5.11
CA THR A 31 -19.40 -17.01 5.18
C THR A 31 -18.81 -16.31 3.96
N LYS A 32 -17.56 -15.88 4.09
CA LYS A 32 -16.77 -15.30 3.01
C LYS A 32 -15.36 -15.88 3.04
N VAL A 33 -14.84 -16.20 1.86
CA VAL A 33 -13.44 -16.59 1.69
C VAL A 33 -12.59 -15.35 1.42
N PHE A 34 -11.50 -15.21 2.20
CA PHE A 34 -10.47 -14.19 2.03
C PHE A 34 -9.15 -14.81 1.58
N ALA A 35 -8.50 -14.18 0.61
CA ALA A 35 -7.11 -14.43 0.28
C ALA A 35 -6.21 -13.51 1.11
N LEU A 36 -5.73 -14.02 2.24
CA LEU A 36 -4.88 -13.31 3.19
C LEU A 36 -3.43 -13.35 2.73
N ALA A 37 -2.85 -12.19 2.44
CA ALA A 37 -1.50 -12.03 1.93
C ALA A 37 -0.82 -10.76 2.49
N GLY A 38 0.42 -10.51 2.07
CA GLY A 38 1.19 -9.32 2.48
C GLY A 38 2.04 -9.56 3.72
N SER A 39 2.11 -8.57 4.61
CA SER A 39 2.99 -8.52 5.78
C SER A 39 2.45 -9.30 6.99
N VAL A 40 1.96 -10.52 6.76
CA VAL A 40 1.33 -11.39 7.76
C VAL A 40 2.13 -12.69 7.88
N LYS A 41 2.15 -13.33 9.07
CA LYS A 41 2.94 -14.56 9.30
C LYS A 41 2.41 -15.74 8.49
N ASN A 42 1.09 -15.94 8.53
CA ASN A 42 0.41 -17.02 7.83
C ASN A 42 -0.40 -16.46 6.66
N THR A 43 0.06 -16.72 5.44
CA THR A 43 -0.67 -16.38 4.20
C THR A 43 -1.49 -17.57 3.72
N GLY A 44 -2.67 -17.33 3.15
CA GLY A 44 -3.49 -18.41 2.61
C GLY A 44 -4.93 -17.99 2.33
N LEU A 45 -5.78 -18.99 2.09
CA LEU A 45 -7.22 -18.80 2.02
C LEU A 45 -7.82 -19.03 3.41
N VAL A 46 -8.64 -18.09 3.85
CA VAL A 46 -9.34 -18.14 5.14
C VAL A 46 -10.83 -17.96 4.89
N GLU A 47 -11.63 -18.93 5.29
CA GLU A 47 -13.08 -18.80 5.30
C GLU A 47 -13.55 -18.39 6.70
N VAL A 48 -14.27 -17.27 6.79
CA VAL A 48 -14.82 -16.78 8.06
C VAL A 48 -16.30 -16.42 7.91
N PRO A 49 -17.09 -16.49 9.00
CA PRO A 49 -18.41 -15.85 9.03
C PRO A 49 -18.31 -14.35 8.75
N LEU A 50 -19.26 -13.81 8.00
CA LEU A 50 -19.36 -12.35 7.86
C LEU A 50 -19.57 -11.68 9.23
N GLY A 51 -19.00 -10.51 9.44
CA GLY A 51 -18.95 -9.84 10.74
C GLY A 51 -17.74 -10.19 11.61
N THR A 52 -16.92 -11.17 11.21
CA THR A 52 -15.59 -11.37 11.81
C THR A 52 -14.75 -10.11 11.63
N THR A 53 -14.02 -9.69 12.66
CA THR A 53 -13.23 -8.46 12.62
C THR A 53 -11.91 -8.63 11.84
N LEU A 54 -11.34 -7.53 11.37
CA LEU A 54 -9.99 -7.54 10.77
C LEU A 54 -8.94 -8.04 11.78
N ARG A 55 -9.09 -7.71 13.06
CA ARG A 55 -8.21 -8.16 14.12
C ARG A 55 -8.16 -9.68 14.21
N GLU A 56 -9.32 -10.33 14.27
CA GLU A 56 -9.40 -11.79 14.35
C GLU A 56 -8.75 -12.45 13.13
N ILE A 57 -9.03 -11.95 11.92
CA ILE A 57 -8.46 -12.52 10.69
C ILE A 57 -6.94 -12.34 10.64
N ILE A 58 -6.42 -11.17 11.00
CA ILE A 58 -4.99 -10.84 10.85
C ILE A 58 -4.16 -11.43 12.01
N PHE A 59 -4.62 -11.29 13.25
CA PHE A 59 -3.84 -11.65 14.43
C PHE A 59 -4.11 -13.07 14.90
N ASP A 60 -5.36 -13.51 14.93
CA ASP A 60 -5.69 -14.84 15.46
C ASP A 60 -5.47 -15.91 14.38
N ILE A 61 -5.99 -15.69 13.16
CA ILE A 61 -5.83 -16.64 12.06
C ILE A 61 -4.50 -16.44 11.32
N GLY A 62 -4.19 -15.19 10.97
CA GLY A 62 -2.95 -14.82 10.26
C GLY A 62 -1.68 -14.90 11.12
N GLY A 63 -1.80 -15.06 12.45
CA GLY A 63 -0.67 -15.12 13.38
C GLY A 63 0.02 -13.77 13.63
N GLY A 64 -0.60 -12.67 13.17
CA GLY A 64 -0.09 -11.31 13.30
C GLY A 64 0.91 -10.92 12.22
N ILE A 65 1.60 -9.80 12.45
CA ILE A 65 2.48 -9.18 11.46
C ILE A 65 3.82 -9.91 11.37
N LYS A 66 4.30 -10.10 10.14
CA LYS A 66 5.60 -10.73 9.88
C LYS A 66 6.72 -9.98 10.61
N ASP A 67 7.70 -10.72 11.12
CA ASP A 67 8.85 -10.19 11.88
C ASP A 67 8.47 -9.36 13.14
N ASN A 68 7.23 -9.51 13.64
CA ASN A 68 6.66 -8.73 14.75
C ASN A 68 6.75 -7.21 14.56
N LYS A 69 6.69 -6.79 13.30
CA LYS A 69 6.57 -5.40 12.88
C LYS A 69 5.22 -4.79 13.27
N GLN A 70 5.10 -3.48 13.12
CA GLN A 70 3.88 -2.74 13.40
C GLN A 70 2.87 -2.86 12.26
N PHE A 71 1.60 -3.05 12.62
CA PHE A 71 0.52 -3.00 11.63
C PHE A 71 0.34 -1.56 11.16
N LYS A 72 0.32 -1.34 9.83
CA LYS A 72 0.01 -0.03 9.24
C LYS A 72 -1.42 0.05 8.74
N GLY A 73 -1.89 -1.02 8.11
CA GLY A 73 -3.19 -1.05 7.46
C GLY A 73 -3.40 -2.30 6.62
N VAL A 74 -4.50 -2.30 5.87
CA VAL A 74 -4.89 -3.41 5.02
C VAL A 74 -5.55 -2.90 3.74
N LEU A 75 -5.23 -3.51 2.60
CA LEU A 75 -5.96 -3.30 1.35
C LEU A 75 -7.01 -4.40 1.21
N ILE A 76 -8.27 -4.00 1.03
CA ILE A 76 -9.43 -4.88 0.92
C ILE A 76 -10.07 -4.74 -0.46
N GLY A 77 -10.35 -5.87 -1.11
CA GLY A 77 -11.11 -5.92 -2.36
C GLY A 77 -10.28 -6.09 -3.63
N GLY A 78 -8.95 -6.28 -3.50
CA GLY A 78 -8.02 -6.50 -4.61
C GLY A 78 -7.34 -5.21 -5.10
N PRO A 79 -6.81 -5.19 -6.34
CA PRO A 79 -6.06 -4.05 -6.88
C PRO A 79 -6.83 -2.73 -6.94
N SER A 80 -8.14 -2.75 -7.22
CA SER A 80 -9.00 -1.57 -7.18
C SER A 80 -9.73 -1.40 -5.84
N GLY A 81 -9.23 -2.10 -4.80
CA GLY A 81 -9.73 -2.06 -3.44
C GLY A 81 -9.40 -0.76 -2.71
N GLY A 82 -9.90 -0.66 -1.48
CA GLY A 82 -9.62 0.45 -0.59
C GLY A 82 -8.66 0.06 0.53
N CYS A 83 -7.84 1.01 0.98
CA CYS A 83 -6.98 0.82 2.14
C CYS A 83 -7.68 1.29 3.42
N LEU A 84 -7.61 0.47 4.47
CA LEU A 84 -8.02 0.84 5.82
C LEU A 84 -6.80 0.93 6.73
N SER A 85 -6.77 1.93 7.61
CA SER A 85 -5.74 2.09 8.63
C SER A 85 -6.06 1.30 9.90
N GLU A 86 -5.11 1.29 10.84
CA GLU A 86 -5.20 0.64 12.15
C GLU A 86 -6.49 0.93 12.93
N GLN A 87 -7.07 2.13 12.79
CA GLN A 87 -8.30 2.53 13.48
C GLN A 87 -9.53 1.64 13.14
N PHE A 88 -9.46 0.85 12.07
CA PHE A 88 -10.54 -0.05 11.65
C PHE A 88 -10.25 -1.53 11.97
N LEU A 89 -9.22 -1.86 12.75
CA LEU A 89 -8.92 -3.26 13.10
C LEU A 89 -10.11 -3.99 13.76
N ASP A 90 -10.87 -3.26 14.58
CA ASP A 90 -12.03 -3.80 15.30
C ASP A 90 -13.34 -3.65 14.50
N LEU A 91 -13.26 -3.21 13.25
CA LEU A 91 -14.42 -3.10 12.37
C LEU A 91 -14.86 -4.50 11.92
N PRO A 92 -16.13 -4.89 12.13
CA PRO A 92 -16.68 -6.11 11.56
C PRO A 92 -16.61 -6.08 10.04
N ILE A 93 -16.17 -7.19 9.44
CA ILE A 93 -16.10 -7.30 7.98
C ILE A 93 -17.46 -7.72 7.43
N ASP A 94 -18.18 -6.74 6.89
CA ASP A 94 -19.46 -6.93 6.22
C ASP A 94 -19.55 -6.09 4.93
N TYR A 95 -20.70 -6.10 4.25
CA TYR A 95 -20.87 -5.33 3.01
C TYR A 95 -20.95 -3.81 3.23
N ASP A 96 -21.02 -3.33 4.49
CA ASP A 96 -21.09 -1.92 4.84
C ASP A 96 -19.71 -1.22 4.84
N LEU A 97 -18.63 -1.96 4.58
CA LEU A 97 -17.27 -1.43 4.41
C LEU A 97 -17.16 -0.31 3.37
N ALA A 98 -18.10 -0.24 2.41
CA ALA A 98 -18.18 0.85 1.43
C ALA A 98 -18.21 2.23 2.10
N LYS A 99 -18.83 2.34 3.29
CA LYS A 99 -18.93 3.60 4.06
C LYS A 99 -17.56 4.12 4.53
N VAL A 100 -16.61 3.21 4.75
CA VAL A 100 -15.23 3.53 5.15
C VAL A 100 -14.26 3.54 3.95
N GLY A 101 -14.77 3.49 2.72
CA GLY A 101 -13.95 3.54 1.51
C GLY A 101 -13.19 2.25 1.22
N ALA A 102 -13.58 1.13 1.82
CA ALA A 102 -13.15 -0.21 1.43
C ALA A 102 -14.29 -0.91 0.71
N MET A 103 -14.00 -1.85 -0.17
CA MET A 103 -15.04 -2.61 -0.85
C MET A 103 -14.84 -4.10 -0.62
N MET A 104 -15.95 -4.79 -0.32
CA MET A 104 -15.98 -6.24 -0.32
C MET A 104 -15.96 -6.74 -1.77
N GLY A 105 -14.76 -6.75 -2.36
CA GLY A 105 -14.53 -7.23 -3.72
C GLY A 105 -14.35 -8.75 -3.77
N SER A 106 -13.26 -9.19 -4.38
CA SER A 106 -12.91 -10.61 -4.56
C SER A 106 -12.48 -11.35 -3.28
N GLY A 107 -12.50 -10.70 -2.12
CA GLY A 107 -11.96 -11.27 -0.87
C GLY A 107 -10.44 -11.15 -0.74
N GLY A 108 -9.76 -10.39 -1.62
CA GLY A 108 -8.34 -10.08 -1.42
C GLY A 108 -8.12 -9.24 -0.16
N LEU A 109 -7.24 -9.69 0.74
CA LEU A 109 -6.90 -9.03 1.99
C LEU A 109 -5.37 -8.94 2.12
N ILE A 110 -4.80 -7.78 1.78
CA ILE A 110 -3.35 -7.57 1.76
C ILE A 110 -2.95 -6.74 2.98
N VAL A 111 -2.27 -7.38 3.94
CA VAL A 111 -1.79 -6.78 5.19
C VAL A 111 -0.54 -5.93 4.91
N LEU A 112 -0.50 -4.72 5.48
CA LEU A 112 0.56 -3.73 5.27
C LEU A 112 1.24 -3.45 6.62
N ASP A 113 2.58 -3.45 6.63
CA ASP A 113 3.40 -3.10 7.78
C ASP A 113 3.94 -1.66 7.69
N GLU A 114 4.65 -1.18 8.72
CA GLU A 114 5.28 0.15 8.77
C GLU A 114 6.26 0.41 7.62
N THR A 115 6.80 -0.64 6.99
CA THR A 115 7.76 -0.55 5.88
C THR A 115 7.12 -0.42 4.51
N THR A 116 5.79 -0.42 4.44
CA THR A 116 5.04 -0.22 3.19
C THR A 116 4.85 1.27 2.89
N CYS A 117 5.24 1.74 1.71
CA CYS A 117 4.96 3.12 1.27
C CYS A 117 3.56 3.21 0.65
N MET A 118 2.68 4.04 1.21
CA MET A 118 1.28 4.11 0.72
C MET A 118 1.15 4.79 -0.65
N VAL A 119 2.05 5.72 -0.96
CA VAL A 119 2.09 6.38 -2.29
C VAL A 119 2.50 5.39 -3.37
N GLU A 120 3.53 4.59 -3.09
CA GLU A 120 4.01 3.55 -4.02
C GLU A 120 3.01 2.41 -4.17
N LEU A 121 2.34 2.01 -3.08
CA LEU A 121 1.26 1.03 -3.12
C LEU A 121 0.14 1.48 -4.07
N ALA A 122 -0.31 2.73 -3.94
CA ALA A 122 -1.34 3.30 -4.80
C ALA A 122 -0.87 3.37 -6.27
N ARG A 123 0.38 3.78 -6.51
CA ARG A 123 0.99 3.82 -7.85
C ARG A 123 1.04 2.42 -8.47
N TYR A 124 1.50 1.42 -7.73
CA TYR A 124 1.62 0.03 -8.18
C TYR A 124 0.26 -0.52 -8.60
N PHE A 125 -0.75 -0.43 -7.74
CA PHE A 125 -2.07 -0.96 -8.09
C PHE A 125 -2.78 -0.17 -9.19
N LEU A 126 -2.62 1.15 -9.21
CA LEU A 126 -3.16 1.95 -10.30
C LEU A 126 -2.50 1.56 -11.63
N SER A 127 -1.18 1.33 -11.65
CA SER A 127 -0.47 0.87 -12.85
C SER A 127 -1.00 -0.45 -13.38
N PHE A 128 -1.31 -1.40 -12.49
CA PHE A 128 -1.98 -2.65 -12.85
C PHE A 128 -3.37 -2.37 -13.45
N THR A 129 -4.22 -1.59 -12.79
CA THR A 129 -5.57 -1.30 -13.30
C THR A 129 -5.55 -0.54 -14.64
N CYS A 130 -4.53 0.29 -14.87
CA CYS A 130 -4.31 0.99 -16.13
C CYS A 130 -3.97 0.01 -17.27
N GLN A 131 -3.12 -0.99 -17.00
CA GLN A 131 -2.77 -2.05 -17.94
C GLN A 131 -3.96 -2.97 -18.26
N GLU A 132 -4.80 -3.25 -17.27
CA GLU A 132 -6.00 -4.08 -17.41
C GLU A 132 -7.20 -3.31 -18.00
N SER A 133 -7.05 -2.03 -18.33
CA SER A 133 -8.11 -1.25 -18.95
C SER A 133 -8.39 -1.72 -20.38
N CYS A 134 -9.66 -1.95 -20.71
CA CYS A 134 -10.06 -2.28 -22.07
C CYS A 134 -10.01 -1.08 -23.03
N GLY A 135 -9.75 0.13 -22.52
CA GLY A 135 -9.57 1.35 -23.33
C GLY A 135 -10.85 1.97 -23.92
N LYS A 136 -12.04 1.40 -23.64
CA LYS A 136 -13.30 1.80 -24.27
C LYS A 136 -13.77 3.21 -23.91
N CYS A 137 -13.68 3.61 -22.63
CA CYS A 137 -14.10 4.94 -22.20
C CYS A 137 -12.89 5.83 -21.92
N THR A 138 -12.90 7.03 -22.49
CA THR A 138 -11.89 8.06 -22.30
C THR A 138 -11.58 8.37 -20.83
N PRO A 139 -12.56 8.54 -19.92
CA PRO A 139 -12.25 8.82 -18.52
C PRO A 139 -11.44 7.71 -17.85
N CYS A 140 -11.74 6.44 -18.11
CA CYS A 140 -10.93 5.35 -17.59
C CYS A 140 -9.54 5.32 -18.29
N ARG A 141 -9.50 5.28 -19.62
CA ARG A 141 -8.26 5.11 -20.40
C ARG A 141 -7.25 6.24 -20.16
N GLU A 142 -7.70 7.48 -20.36
CA GLU A 142 -6.83 8.65 -20.24
C GLU A 142 -6.73 9.12 -18.79
N GLY A 143 -7.84 9.11 -18.05
CA GLY A 143 -7.87 9.63 -16.69
C GLY A 143 -6.99 8.82 -15.74
N THR A 144 -7.04 7.48 -15.80
CA THR A 144 -6.16 6.64 -14.95
C THR A 144 -4.69 6.80 -15.33
N THR A 145 -4.37 7.01 -16.62
CA THR A 145 -3.03 7.35 -17.07
C THR A 145 -2.55 8.66 -16.44
N ARG A 146 -3.38 9.71 -16.44
CA ARG A 146 -3.03 11.00 -15.80
C ARG A 146 -2.86 10.89 -14.28
N LEU A 147 -3.67 10.07 -13.61
CA LEU A 147 -3.47 9.78 -12.19
C LEU A 147 -2.12 9.07 -11.94
N LEU A 148 -1.79 8.09 -12.78
CA LEU A 148 -0.55 7.33 -12.68
C LEU A 148 0.67 8.23 -12.87
N GLU A 149 0.67 9.08 -13.90
CA GLU A 149 1.75 10.05 -14.16
C GLU A 149 1.97 10.99 -12.95
N ILE A 150 0.90 11.42 -12.27
CA ILE A 150 1.05 12.25 -11.06
C ILE A 150 1.72 11.43 -9.95
N LEU A 151 1.28 10.19 -9.69
CA LEU A 151 1.88 9.34 -8.67
C LEU A 151 3.34 9.00 -8.98
N GLU A 152 3.67 8.73 -10.24
CA GLU A 152 5.04 8.51 -10.72
C GLU A 152 5.93 9.71 -10.43
N ARG A 153 5.50 10.93 -10.77
CA ARG A 153 6.24 12.14 -10.40
C ARG A 153 6.43 12.27 -8.89
N ILE A 154 5.41 11.94 -8.09
CA ILE A 154 5.51 12.03 -6.62
C ILE A 154 6.57 11.05 -6.09
N VAL A 155 6.57 9.78 -6.53
CA VAL A 155 7.56 8.79 -6.07
C VAL A 155 8.96 9.04 -6.62
N GLU A 156 9.09 9.75 -7.75
CA GLU A 156 10.34 10.24 -8.30
C GLU A 156 10.86 11.53 -7.63
N GLY A 157 10.15 12.06 -6.63
CA GLY A 157 10.52 13.31 -5.95
C GLY A 157 10.21 14.58 -6.73
N LYS A 158 9.53 14.48 -7.86
CA LYS A 158 9.06 15.60 -8.70
C LYS A 158 7.64 16.05 -8.38
N GLY A 159 7.08 15.63 -7.24
CA GLY A 159 5.75 16.08 -6.81
C GLY A 159 5.67 17.60 -6.64
N GLU A 160 4.52 18.19 -6.94
CA GLU A 160 4.29 19.63 -6.91
C GLU A 160 3.20 20.01 -5.90
N GLU A 161 3.24 21.27 -5.47
CA GLU A 161 2.13 21.83 -4.72
C GLU A 161 0.85 21.80 -5.58
N GLY A 162 -0.21 21.24 -5.02
CA GLY A 162 -1.49 21.03 -5.71
C GLY A 162 -1.70 19.63 -6.28
N ASP A 163 -0.66 18.78 -6.38
CA ASP A 163 -0.82 17.42 -6.91
C ASP A 163 -1.82 16.58 -6.12
N LEU A 164 -1.86 16.71 -4.79
CA LEU A 164 -2.82 15.95 -3.97
C LEU A 164 -4.27 16.35 -4.28
N LYS A 165 -4.53 17.64 -4.50
CA LYS A 165 -5.86 18.14 -4.89
C LYS A 165 -6.22 17.68 -6.30
N ARG A 166 -5.24 17.67 -7.23
CA ARG A 166 -5.43 17.14 -8.58
C ARG A 166 -5.79 15.66 -8.53
N LEU A 167 -5.07 14.85 -7.76
CA LEU A 167 -5.37 13.42 -7.54
C LEU A 167 -6.82 13.24 -7.05
N GLU A 168 -7.26 13.99 -6.04
CA GLU A 168 -8.64 13.92 -5.52
C GLU A 168 -9.67 14.27 -6.59
N SER A 169 -9.52 15.42 -7.25
CA SER A 169 -10.49 15.89 -8.25
C SER A 169 -10.57 14.97 -9.48
N LEU A 170 -9.42 14.48 -9.96
CA LEU A 170 -9.36 13.64 -11.14
C LEU A 170 -9.90 12.25 -10.82
N SER A 171 -9.60 11.72 -9.63
CA SER A 171 -10.16 10.47 -9.14
C SER A 171 -11.69 10.52 -9.13
N GLN A 172 -12.28 11.57 -8.57
CA GLN A 172 -13.73 11.73 -8.53
C GLN A 172 -14.35 11.79 -9.94
N ASN A 173 -13.74 12.58 -10.85
CA ASN A 173 -14.20 12.66 -12.23
C ASN A 173 -14.17 11.30 -12.95
N ILE A 174 -13.13 10.50 -12.73
CA ILE A 174 -13.02 9.16 -13.32
C ILE A 174 -14.10 8.24 -12.79
N ILE A 175 -14.36 8.28 -11.48
CA ILE A 175 -15.41 7.48 -10.85
C ILE A 175 -16.78 7.82 -11.45
N ASP A 176 -17.11 9.10 -11.54
CA ASP A 176 -18.45 9.55 -11.95
C ASP A 176 -18.73 9.36 -13.44
N THR A 177 -17.68 9.29 -14.28
CA THR A 177 -17.83 9.29 -15.75
C THR A 177 -17.42 7.98 -16.42
N SER A 178 -16.90 7.00 -15.68
CA SER A 178 -16.52 5.70 -16.22
C SER A 178 -17.70 4.78 -16.48
N LEU A 179 -17.63 4.00 -17.58
CA LEU A 179 -18.73 3.13 -18.03
C LEU A 179 -18.93 1.87 -17.18
N CYS A 180 -17.89 1.36 -16.52
CA CYS A 180 -17.94 0.08 -15.80
C CYS A 180 -17.22 0.13 -14.47
N GLY A 181 -17.43 -0.92 -13.66
CA GLY A 181 -16.88 -1.03 -12.31
C GLY A 181 -15.35 -0.95 -12.24
N LEU A 182 -14.61 -1.32 -13.29
CA LEU A 182 -13.15 -1.15 -13.31
C LEU A 182 -12.78 0.33 -13.24
N GLY A 183 -13.29 1.15 -14.17
CA GLY A 183 -13.00 2.59 -14.17
C GLY A 183 -13.56 3.30 -12.93
N GLN A 184 -14.72 2.86 -12.45
CA GLN A 184 -15.33 3.39 -11.22
C GLN A 184 -14.56 3.04 -9.94
N SER A 185 -13.74 1.99 -9.94
CA SER A 185 -12.98 1.57 -8.75
C SER A 185 -11.47 1.79 -8.88
N ALA A 186 -10.93 2.01 -10.08
CA ALA A 186 -9.51 2.21 -10.30
C ALA A 186 -8.89 3.34 -9.42
N PRO A 187 -9.58 4.45 -9.12
CA PRO A 187 -9.04 5.49 -8.24
C PRO A 187 -9.13 5.17 -6.73
N ASN A 188 -9.80 4.09 -6.31
CA ASN A 188 -10.03 3.79 -4.89
C ASN A 188 -8.75 3.65 -4.06
N PRO A 189 -7.68 2.96 -4.53
CA PRO A 189 -6.42 2.88 -3.77
C PRO A 189 -5.83 4.26 -3.50
N VAL A 190 -5.95 5.18 -4.46
CA VAL A 190 -5.46 6.57 -4.36
C VAL A 190 -6.27 7.35 -3.33
N LEU A 191 -7.61 7.33 -3.46
CA LEU A 191 -8.50 8.06 -2.57
C LEU A 191 -8.44 7.54 -1.13
N ALA A 192 -8.44 6.22 -0.94
CA ALA A 192 -8.35 5.62 0.39
C ALA A 192 -6.98 5.92 1.03
N ALA A 193 -5.88 5.81 0.28
CA ALA A 193 -4.56 6.14 0.77
C ALA A 193 -4.44 7.64 1.11
N LEU A 194 -5.00 8.54 0.30
CA LEU A 194 -5.06 9.97 0.63
C LEU A 194 -5.91 10.26 1.86
N ARG A 195 -7.02 9.54 2.06
CA ARG A 195 -7.91 9.73 3.22
C ARG A 195 -7.23 9.37 4.54
N TYR A 196 -6.55 8.24 4.60
CA TYR A 196 -6.02 7.70 5.86
C TYR A 196 -4.51 7.88 6.05
N PHE A 197 -3.76 8.10 4.96
CA PHE A 197 -2.31 8.20 4.96
C PHE A 197 -1.82 9.50 4.28
N ARG A 198 -2.64 10.55 4.29
CA ARG A 198 -2.29 11.89 3.79
C ARG A 198 -0.91 12.39 4.24
N PRO A 199 -0.47 12.21 5.50
CA PRO A 199 0.85 12.67 5.93
C PRO A 199 1.99 12.06 5.11
N GLU A 200 1.89 10.80 4.67
CA GLU A 200 2.91 10.18 3.81
C GLU A 200 2.99 10.87 2.45
N TYR A 201 1.85 11.20 1.85
CA TYR A 201 1.78 11.95 0.60
C TYR A 201 2.38 13.34 0.73
N GLU A 202 2.08 14.05 1.82
CA GLU A 202 2.63 15.37 2.09
C GLU A 202 4.15 15.34 2.29
N MET A 203 4.69 14.28 2.93
CA MET A 203 6.13 14.07 3.03
C MET A 203 6.78 13.86 1.66
N HIS A 204 6.16 13.08 0.76
CA HIS A 204 6.68 12.88 -0.60
C HIS A 204 6.66 14.18 -1.41
N VAL A 205 5.56 14.92 -1.36
CA VAL A 205 5.38 16.15 -2.16
C VAL A 205 6.22 17.29 -1.63
N ARG A 206 6.13 17.60 -0.33
CA ARG A 206 6.75 18.80 0.26
C ARG A 206 8.17 18.58 0.74
N LYS A 207 8.43 17.44 1.41
CA LYS A 207 9.73 17.16 2.03
C LYS A 207 10.66 16.33 1.16
N LYS A 208 10.16 15.73 0.08
CA LYS A 208 10.92 14.83 -0.80
C LYS A 208 11.54 13.67 -0.03
N ILE A 209 10.76 13.09 0.90
CA ILE A 209 11.20 11.97 1.74
C ILE A 209 10.13 10.88 1.69
N CYS A 210 10.58 9.64 1.52
CA CYS A 210 9.73 8.46 1.68
C CYS A 210 9.90 7.89 3.09
N PRO A 211 8.91 8.02 4.00
CA PRO A 211 9.04 7.54 5.38
C PRO A 211 9.26 6.02 5.48
N ALA A 212 8.73 5.26 4.53
CA ALA A 212 8.91 3.82 4.46
C ALA A 212 10.25 3.39 3.83
N GLY A 213 11.00 4.32 3.22
CA GLY A 213 12.31 4.02 2.62
C GLY A 213 12.26 3.08 1.40
N VAL A 214 11.16 3.11 0.65
CA VAL A 214 10.91 2.28 -0.55
C VAL A 214 11.17 3.06 -1.85
N CYS A 215 10.73 4.31 -1.95
CA CYS A 215 10.89 5.13 -3.15
C CYS A 215 12.36 5.58 -3.31
N LYS A 216 13.09 4.98 -4.26
CA LYS A 216 14.53 5.19 -4.44
C LYS A 216 14.94 6.66 -4.56
N ALA A 217 14.21 7.43 -5.37
CA ALA A 217 14.50 8.85 -5.61
C ALA A 217 14.33 9.74 -4.37
N LEU A 218 13.66 9.23 -3.33
CA LEU A 218 13.38 9.93 -2.08
C LEU A 218 14.19 9.40 -0.90
N LEU A 219 15.16 8.52 -1.15
CA LEU A 219 16.04 8.01 -0.12
C LEU A 219 17.11 9.04 0.22
N ASN A 220 17.19 9.41 1.47
CA ASN A 220 18.32 10.17 2.00
C ASN A 220 19.21 9.24 2.79
N PHE A 221 20.53 9.33 2.60
CA PHE A 221 21.49 8.57 3.39
C PHE A 221 22.23 9.50 4.33
N LYS A 222 22.29 9.13 5.61
CA LYS A 222 23.02 9.87 6.63
C LYS A 222 24.06 8.99 7.30
N ILE A 223 25.26 9.53 7.50
CA ILE A 223 26.32 8.86 8.26
C ILE A 223 26.23 9.33 9.71
N LEU A 224 26.09 8.37 10.62
CA LEU A 224 26.14 8.53 12.07
C LEU A 224 27.59 8.71 12.50
N ALA A 225 27.93 9.90 13.00
CA ALA A 225 29.30 10.28 13.31
C ALA A 225 29.90 9.40 14.41
N GLU A 226 29.07 9.04 15.40
CA GLU A 226 29.40 8.22 16.55
C GLU A 226 29.73 6.76 16.18
N LYS A 227 29.17 6.23 15.09
CA LYS A 227 29.45 4.86 14.60
C LYS A 227 30.54 4.83 13.52
N CYS A 228 30.82 5.96 12.88
CA CYS A 228 31.75 6.01 11.76
C CYS A 228 33.21 5.86 12.22
N LYS A 229 33.87 4.78 11.79
CA LYS A 229 35.32 4.56 12.03
C LYS A 229 36.24 5.20 10.98
N ALA A 230 35.72 6.08 10.12
CA ALA A 230 36.49 6.77 9.09
C ALA A 230 37.34 5.85 8.18
N CYS A 231 36.85 4.63 7.88
CA CYS A 231 37.60 3.63 7.09
C CYS A 231 37.68 3.93 5.59
N GLY A 232 36.77 4.76 5.06
CA GLY A 232 36.76 5.22 3.67
C GLY A 232 36.05 4.28 2.68
N LEU A 233 35.56 3.11 3.12
CA LEU A 233 34.87 2.14 2.25
C LEU A 233 33.66 2.74 1.54
N CYS A 234 32.82 3.48 2.27
CA CYS A 234 31.66 4.15 1.71
C CYS A 234 32.05 5.12 0.58
N ARG A 235 33.14 5.87 0.74
CA ARG A 235 33.67 6.78 -0.27
C ARG A 235 34.21 6.03 -1.48
N LYS A 236 34.96 4.95 -1.27
CA LYS A 236 35.54 4.12 -2.34
C LYS A 236 34.46 3.50 -3.23
N HIS A 237 33.32 3.12 -2.66
CA HIS A 237 32.21 2.49 -3.38
C HIS A 237 31.13 3.47 -3.84
N CYS A 238 31.32 4.78 -3.67
CA CYS A 238 30.36 5.77 -4.15
C CYS A 238 30.62 6.06 -5.65
N PRO A 239 29.71 5.68 -6.56
CA PRO A 239 29.91 5.83 -8.00
C PRO A 239 29.98 7.30 -8.45
N VAL A 240 29.24 8.17 -7.74
CA VAL A 240 29.11 9.60 -8.02
C VAL A 240 30.01 10.48 -7.14
N GLY A 241 30.84 9.87 -6.29
CA GLY A 241 31.76 10.62 -5.43
C GLY A 241 31.09 11.54 -4.40
N ALA A 242 29.83 11.27 -4.03
CA ALA A 242 29.03 12.08 -3.11
C ALA A 242 29.51 12.04 -1.63
N ILE A 243 30.53 11.27 -1.28
CA ILE A 243 30.95 11.09 0.12
C ILE A 243 32.28 11.79 0.38
N THR A 244 32.26 12.72 1.33
CA THR A 244 33.44 13.51 1.75
C THR A 244 33.88 13.13 3.17
N GLY A 245 35.15 13.40 3.50
CA GLY A 245 35.71 13.21 4.84
C GLY A 245 37.18 12.80 4.81
N ALA A 246 37.94 13.32 5.78
CA ALA A 246 39.36 13.10 5.94
C ALA A 246 39.66 11.85 6.79
N LYS A 247 40.92 11.38 6.76
CA LYS A 247 41.36 10.30 7.65
C LYS A 247 41.05 10.65 9.11
N ARG A 248 40.49 9.69 9.85
CA ARG A 248 40.10 9.82 11.28
C ARG A 248 38.96 10.82 11.56
N GLN A 249 38.24 11.31 10.54
CA GLN A 249 37.03 12.11 10.73
C GLN A 249 35.80 11.37 10.17
N PRO A 250 34.63 11.47 10.82
CA PRO A 250 33.41 10.91 10.26
C PRO A 250 33.12 11.44 8.86
N HIS A 251 32.81 10.54 7.93
CA HIS A 251 32.44 10.91 6.58
C HIS A 251 31.05 11.56 6.56
N ARG A 252 30.79 12.37 5.52
CA ARG A 252 29.49 12.99 5.26
C ARG A 252 29.07 12.71 3.82
N ILE A 253 27.77 12.52 3.63
CA ILE A 253 27.17 12.36 2.30
C ILE A 253 26.67 13.73 1.87
N ASP A 254 27.06 14.15 0.68
CA ASP A 254 26.54 15.31 -0.02
C ASP A 254 25.23 14.91 -0.72
N PRO A 255 24.06 15.36 -0.24
CA PRO A 255 22.79 14.96 -0.80
C PRO A 255 22.57 15.46 -2.24
N GLU A 256 23.22 16.56 -2.64
CA GLU A 256 23.06 17.11 -4.00
C GLU A 256 23.77 16.27 -5.05
N LYS A 257 24.83 15.55 -4.66
CA LYS A 257 25.58 14.64 -5.54
C LYS A 257 25.12 13.20 -5.46
N CYS A 258 24.37 12.84 -4.42
CA CYS A 258 23.98 11.46 -4.18
C CYS A 258 22.93 10.99 -5.20
N ASP A 259 23.20 9.88 -5.88
CA ASP A 259 22.28 9.20 -6.81
C ASP A 259 21.40 8.15 -6.12
N GLN A 260 21.36 8.20 -4.79
CA GLN A 260 20.59 7.30 -3.93
C GLN A 260 20.82 5.79 -4.21
N CYS A 261 21.99 5.40 -4.70
CA CYS A 261 22.25 4.00 -5.09
C CYS A 261 22.31 2.99 -3.91
N GLY A 262 22.52 3.47 -2.68
CA GLY A 262 22.56 2.62 -1.48
C GLY A 262 23.82 1.77 -1.28
N LEU A 263 24.77 1.78 -2.22
CA LEU A 263 26.03 1.01 -2.11
C LEU A 263 26.82 1.32 -0.83
N CYS A 264 26.80 2.59 -0.41
CA CYS A 264 27.48 3.00 0.82
C CYS A 264 26.90 2.32 2.07
N LEU A 265 25.58 2.12 2.13
CA LEU A 265 24.88 1.46 3.23
C LEU A 265 25.26 -0.02 3.28
N GLU A 266 25.20 -0.71 2.14
CA GLU A 266 25.53 -2.14 2.01
C GLU A 266 27.00 -2.42 2.38
N LYS A 267 27.92 -1.55 1.95
CA LYS A 267 29.37 -1.74 2.17
C LYS A 267 29.87 -1.19 3.50
N CYS A 268 29.00 -0.70 4.39
CA CYS A 268 29.41 -0.19 5.70
C CYS A 268 29.43 -1.31 6.74
N PRO A 269 30.61 -1.87 7.12
CA PRO A 269 30.66 -2.96 8.10
C PRO A 269 30.29 -2.51 9.52
N PHE A 270 30.27 -1.21 9.78
CA PHE A 270 29.99 -0.62 11.09
C PHE A 270 28.53 -0.19 11.26
N GLN A 271 27.68 -0.42 10.24
CA GLN A 271 26.28 0.03 10.22
C GLN A 271 26.15 1.52 10.61
N ALA A 272 27.11 2.32 10.16
CA ALA A 272 27.19 3.75 10.46
C ALA A 272 26.40 4.61 9.47
N ILE A 273 25.76 4.01 8.48
CA ILE A 273 24.93 4.71 7.50
C ILE A 273 23.49 4.27 7.73
N ILE A 274 22.57 5.23 7.72
CA ILE A 274 21.13 4.99 7.85
C ILE A 274 20.38 5.63 6.69
N LYS A 275 19.21 5.08 6.37
CA LYS A 275 18.20 5.79 5.58
C LYS A 275 17.56 6.85 6.49
N GLY A 276 17.55 8.10 6.04
CA GLY A 276 16.96 9.23 6.75
C GLY A 276 15.49 9.44 6.40
#